data_AF-H0E8G6-F1
#
_entry.id   AF-H0E8G6-F1
#
_cell.length_a   1.000
_cell.length_b   1.000
_cell.length_c   1.000
_cell.angle_alpha   90.00
_cell.angle_beta   90.00
_cell.angle_gamma   90.00
#
_symmetry.space_group_name_H-M   'P 1'
#
loop_
_entity.id
_entity.type
_entity.pdbx_description
1 polymer ?
#
loop_
_entity_poly.entity_id
_entity_poly.type
_entity_poly.pdbx_seq_one_letter_code
_entity_poly.pdbx_strand_id
1 'polypeptide(L)'
;MLLPAIAAGATISEVGEVKDGKAPRCPEACSVVTRTTGLPTSIAGDRNIFKIPSNGRVVAWTVTLGAPATKDRAALQKQLGRAKAQLVILRRGKSVAATVVGASSAKTLDPYFGGSVTFALPKSLAVRKGDVIGLSVPSWAPVLVQGYDANTSWRASRPRGRCGGTTDERKQDYYVDTTLAAGKSGTFNCLYKSERMAYSATFIPTPVPKKTTTR
;
A
#
# COMPACT_ATOMS: atom_id res chain seq x y z
N MET A 1 6.09 50.95 4.67
CA MET A 1 5.46 49.97 3.75
C MET A 1 5.72 48.57 4.28
N LEU A 2 4.72 47.89 4.86
CA LEU A 2 4.80 46.46 5.16
C LEU A 2 4.42 45.69 3.89
N LEU A 3 5.32 44.86 3.38
CA LEU A 3 5.00 43.89 2.33
C LEU A 3 4.16 42.76 2.94
N PRO A 4 3.04 42.34 2.32
CA PRO A 4 2.29 41.19 2.79
C PRO A 4 3.13 39.92 2.62
N ALA A 5 3.33 39.19 3.71
CA ALA A 5 3.96 37.88 3.67
C ALA A 5 3.02 36.91 2.93
N ILE A 6 3.36 36.55 1.70
CA ILE A 6 2.68 35.47 0.99
C ILE A 6 3.06 34.17 1.69
N ALA A 7 2.14 33.62 2.49
CA ALA A 7 2.30 32.33 3.12
C ALA A 7 2.48 31.26 2.04
N ALA A 8 3.68 30.70 1.92
CA ALA A 8 3.92 29.54 1.08
C ALA A 8 3.30 28.31 1.76
N GLY A 9 2.05 27.98 1.42
CA GLY A 9 1.41 26.75 1.86
C GLY A 9 2.09 25.51 1.27
N ALA A 10 2.34 24.48 2.07
CA ALA A 10 2.84 23.22 1.57
C ALA A 10 1.78 22.55 0.67
N THR A 11 2.14 22.19 -0.55
CA THR A 11 1.24 21.46 -1.46
C THR A 11 1.00 20.07 -0.90
N ILE A 12 -0.24 19.77 -0.53
CA ILE A 12 -0.65 18.41 -0.15
C ILE A 12 -0.95 17.65 -1.45
N SER A 13 -0.45 16.41 -1.55
CA SER A 13 -0.67 15.56 -2.73
C SER A 13 -0.90 14.11 -2.31
N GLU A 14 -1.61 13.36 -3.15
CA GLU A 14 -1.84 11.93 -2.95
C GLU A 14 -0.86 11.11 -3.80
N VAL A 15 -0.14 10.20 -3.14
CA VAL A 15 0.73 9.21 -3.80
C VAL A 15 -0.03 7.89 -3.88
N GLY A 16 -0.03 7.23 -5.04
CA GLY A 16 -0.72 5.95 -5.25
C GLY A 16 -2.21 6.06 -5.55
N GLU A 17 -2.77 7.27 -5.65
CA GLU A 17 -4.17 7.47 -6.00
C GLU A 17 -4.43 7.05 -7.47
N VAL A 18 -5.44 6.21 -7.69
CA VAL A 18 -5.87 5.74 -9.02
C VAL A 18 -7.34 6.09 -9.22
N LYS A 19 -7.65 6.89 -10.24
CA LYS A 19 -9.00 7.40 -10.55
C LYS A 19 -9.59 6.75 -11.79
N ASP A 20 -9.72 5.42 -11.77
CA ASP A 20 -10.23 4.62 -12.90
C ASP A 20 -11.63 4.06 -12.67
N GLY A 21 -12.27 4.40 -11.54
CA GLY A 21 -13.59 3.90 -11.16
C GLY A 21 -13.63 2.41 -10.77
N LYS A 22 -12.49 1.70 -10.79
CA LYS A 22 -12.42 0.28 -10.44
C LYS A 22 -12.30 0.10 -8.92
N ALA A 23 -13.12 -0.80 -8.36
CA ALA A 23 -13.18 -1.09 -6.93
C ALA A 23 -12.77 -2.54 -6.60
N PRO A 24 -12.45 -2.86 -5.33
CA PRO A 24 -12.17 -4.22 -4.94
C PRO A 24 -13.36 -5.17 -5.17
N ARG A 25 -13.09 -6.43 -5.54
CA ARG A 25 -14.11 -7.33 -6.11
C ARG A 25 -15.05 -8.03 -5.12
N CYS A 26 -14.82 -7.94 -3.82
CA CYS A 26 -15.72 -8.56 -2.84
C CYS A 26 -17.06 -7.80 -2.78
N PRO A 27 -18.23 -8.49 -2.81
CA PRO A 27 -18.40 -9.92 -2.57
C PRO A 27 -18.36 -10.84 -3.80
N GLU A 28 -18.61 -10.36 -5.03
CA GLU A 28 -18.90 -11.20 -6.21
C GLU A 28 -17.78 -12.18 -6.59
N ALA A 29 -16.55 -11.67 -6.73
CA ALA A 29 -15.36 -12.45 -7.03
C ALA A 29 -14.30 -12.20 -5.95
N CYS A 30 -14.68 -12.51 -4.70
CA CYS A 30 -13.93 -12.06 -3.54
C CYS A 30 -12.55 -12.72 -3.44
N SER A 31 -11.52 -11.90 -3.62
CA SER A 31 -10.13 -12.25 -3.36
C SER A 31 -9.56 -11.30 -2.31
N VAL A 32 -8.84 -11.87 -1.34
CA VAL A 32 -8.23 -11.12 -0.22
C VAL A 32 -6.73 -11.28 -0.23
N VAL A 33 -6.02 -10.21 0.16
CA VAL A 33 -4.60 -10.31 0.48
C VAL A 33 -4.48 -10.89 1.87
N THR A 34 -3.54 -11.82 2.08
CA THR A 34 -3.24 -12.41 3.39
C THR A 34 -1.76 -12.27 3.73
N ARG A 35 -1.46 -11.96 5.00
CA ARG A 35 -0.16 -12.10 5.70
C ARG A 35 1.08 -11.82 4.85
N THR A 36 1.13 -10.66 4.20
CA THR A 36 2.25 -10.28 3.34
C THR A 36 2.42 -8.78 3.24
N THR A 37 3.61 -8.34 2.87
CA THR A 37 3.89 -6.97 2.47
C THR A 37 3.89 -6.89 0.96
N GLY A 38 3.09 -5.97 0.40
CA GLY A 38 3.00 -5.73 -1.02
C GLY A 38 3.85 -4.54 -1.47
N LEU A 39 4.61 -4.75 -2.54
CA LEU A 39 5.38 -3.77 -3.27
C LEU A 39 4.71 -3.54 -4.63
N PRO A 40 4.07 -2.38 -4.88
CA PRO A 40 3.50 -2.11 -6.18
C PRO A 40 4.62 -1.98 -7.23
N THR A 41 4.35 -2.42 -8.46
CA THR A 41 5.31 -2.34 -9.55
C THR A 41 4.87 -1.42 -10.68
N SER A 42 3.61 -1.49 -11.10
CA SER A 42 3.06 -0.59 -12.11
C SER A 42 1.54 -0.60 -12.14
N ILE A 43 0.91 0.51 -12.57
CA ILE A 43 -0.51 0.60 -12.89
C ILE A 43 -0.63 1.17 -14.30
N ALA A 44 -1.31 0.49 -15.22
CA ALA A 44 -1.43 0.92 -16.61
C ALA A 44 -0.07 1.29 -17.26
N GLY A 45 1.00 0.59 -16.88
CA GLY A 45 2.37 0.86 -17.33
C GLY A 45 3.12 1.96 -16.55
N ASP A 46 2.45 2.80 -15.76
CA ASP A 46 3.12 3.80 -14.92
C ASP A 46 3.78 3.13 -13.71
N ARG A 47 5.11 3.27 -13.63
CA ARG A 47 5.96 2.73 -12.56
C ARG A 47 6.25 3.74 -11.45
N ASN A 48 5.74 4.95 -11.54
CA ASN A 48 6.04 6.06 -10.64
C ASN A 48 4.86 6.43 -9.74
N ILE A 49 3.64 5.99 -10.03
CA ILE A 49 2.43 6.35 -9.28
C ILE A 49 2.51 6.12 -7.76
N PHE A 50 3.26 5.10 -7.30
CA PHE A 50 3.48 4.82 -5.88
C PHE A 50 4.84 5.34 -5.34
N LYS A 51 5.63 6.00 -6.17
CA LYS A 51 6.93 6.56 -5.76
C LYS A 51 6.75 7.93 -5.12
N ILE A 52 7.49 8.16 -4.05
CA ILE A 52 7.60 9.45 -3.39
C ILE A 52 8.35 10.43 -4.31
N PRO A 53 7.75 11.58 -4.68
CA PRO A 53 8.30 12.48 -5.70
C PRO A 53 9.47 13.34 -5.19
N SER A 54 9.51 13.64 -3.90
CA SER A 54 10.50 14.47 -3.23
C SER A 54 10.62 14.10 -1.74
N ASN A 55 11.62 14.62 -1.04
CA ASN A 55 11.69 14.43 0.41
C ASN A 55 10.49 15.09 1.09
N GLY A 56 9.98 14.48 2.16
CA GLY A 56 8.83 15.01 2.86
C GLY A 56 8.30 14.07 3.92
N ARG A 57 7.00 14.14 4.16
CA ARG A 57 6.30 13.33 5.15
C ARG A 57 5.01 12.76 4.60
N VAL A 58 4.73 11.51 4.95
CA VAL A 58 3.38 10.94 4.82
C VAL A 58 2.65 11.16 6.13
N VAL A 59 1.43 11.70 6.05
CA VAL A 59 0.64 12.11 7.23
C VAL A 59 -0.67 11.34 7.38
N ALA A 60 -1.16 10.72 6.31
CA ALA A 60 -2.34 9.88 6.32
C ALA A 60 -2.23 8.85 5.19
N TRP A 61 -3.10 7.85 5.22
CA TRP A 61 -3.25 6.90 4.12
C TRP A 61 -4.70 6.49 3.96
N THR A 62 -5.08 6.23 2.73
CA THR A 62 -6.44 5.82 2.36
C THR A 62 -6.40 4.39 1.87
N VAL A 63 -7.42 3.61 2.22
CA VAL A 63 -7.63 2.25 1.70
C VAL A 63 -9.08 2.08 1.29
N THR A 64 -9.28 1.49 0.12
CA THR A 64 -10.61 1.08 -0.36
C THR A 64 -10.77 -0.41 -0.17
N LEU A 65 -11.91 -0.80 0.39
CA LEU A 65 -12.17 -2.15 0.85
C LEU A 65 -13.42 -2.69 0.15
N GLY A 66 -13.32 -3.90 -0.39
CA GLY A 66 -14.50 -4.66 -0.79
C GLY A 66 -15.33 -5.05 0.43
N ALA A 67 -16.53 -5.58 0.18
CA ALA A 67 -17.43 -6.07 1.22
C ALA A 67 -17.58 -7.60 1.10
N PRO A 68 -16.71 -8.40 1.73
CA PRO A 68 -16.88 -9.85 1.72
C PRO A 68 -18.20 -10.26 2.38
N ALA A 69 -18.81 -11.35 1.91
CA ALA A 69 -20.04 -11.87 2.49
C ALA A 69 -19.80 -12.31 3.95
N THR A 70 -20.85 -12.25 4.79
CA THR A 70 -20.76 -12.55 6.23
C THR A 70 -20.10 -13.88 6.53
N LYS A 71 -20.43 -14.94 5.77
CA LYS A 71 -19.83 -16.27 5.91
C LYS A 71 -18.31 -16.27 5.66
N ASP A 72 -17.85 -15.54 4.66
CA ASP A 72 -16.45 -15.50 4.27
C ASP A 72 -15.65 -14.68 5.29
N ARG A 73 -16.24 -13.58 5.78
CA ARG A 73 -15.70 -12.78 6.89
C ARG A 73 -15.51 -13.64 8.13
N ALA A 74 -16.52 -14.43 8.51
CA ALA A 74 -16.46 -15.30 9.67
C ALA A 74 -15.36 -16.37 9.53
N ALA A 75 -15.25 -17.01 8.36
CA ALA A 75 -14.22 -18.00 8.09
C ALA A 75 -12.81 -17.39 8.13
N LEU A 76 -12.60 -16.26 7.45
CA LEU A 76 -11.33 -15.53 7.45
C LEU A 76 -10.95 -15.05 8.85
N GLN A 77 -11.91 -14.55 9.63
CA GLN A 77 -11.66 -14.10 10.99
C GLN A 77 -11.32 -15.26 11.93
N LYS A 78 -11.98 -16.40 11.79
CA LYS A 78 -11.66 -17.62 12.55
C LYS A 78 -10.22 -18.06 12.28
N GLN A 79 -9.77 -17.95 11.04
CA GLN A 79 -8.45 -18.46 10.63
C GLN A 79 -7.30 -17.46 10.82
N LEU A 80 -7.54 -16.17 10.58
CA LEU A 80 -6.51 -15.14 10.47
C LEU A 80 -6.69 -13.99 11.46
N GLY A 81 -7.74 -14.03 12.27
CA GLY A 81 -8.15 -12.93 13.12
C GLY A 81 -8.78 -11.78 12.33
N ARG A 82 -8.97 -10.66 13.01
CA ARG A 82 -9.60 -9.46 12.41
C ARG A 82 -8.80 -8.92 11.24
N ALA A 83 -9.48 -8.36 10.23
CA ALA A 83 -8.81 -7.77 9.08
C ALA A 83 -7.95 -6.58 9.50
N LYS A 84 -6.69 -6.55 9.03
CA LYS A 84 -5.70 -5.53 9.40
C LYS A 84 -4.82 -5.17 8.21
N ALA A 85 -4.53 -3.88 8.10
CA ALA A 85 -3.47 -3.39 7.22
C ALA A 85 -2.70 -2.23 7.86
N GLN A 86 -1.50 -2.00 7.36
CA GLN A 86 -0.65 -0.86 7.70
C GLN A 86 0.00 -0.32 6.43
N LEU A 87 0.15 1.00 6.34
CA LEU A 87 0.97 1.61 5.31
C LEU A 87 2.45 1.37 5.66
N VAL A 88 3.25 1.01 4.66
CA VAL A 88 4.71 0.92 4.79
C VAL A 88 5.41 1.79 3.77
N ILE A 89 6.61 2.26 4.10
CA ILE A 89 7.52 2.94 3.19
C ILE A 89 8.62 1.95 2.84
N LEU A 90 8.76 1.67 1.55
CA LEU A 90 9.68 0.69 1.01
C LEU A 90 10.83 1.40 0.29
N ARG A 91 12.06 1.10 0.69
CA ARG A 91 13.25 1.47 -0.07
C ARG A 91 13.67 0.30 -0.94
N ARG A 92 13.64 0.49 -2.26
CA ARG A 92 14.02 -0.56 -3.22
C ARG A 92 15.50 -0.87 -3.09
N GLY A 93 15.82 -2.16 -3.03
CA GLY A 93 17.17 -2.69 -3.16
C GLY A 93 17.45 -3.18 -4.58
N LYS A 94 18.43 -4.07 -4.71
CA LYS A 94 18.72 -4.75 -5.98
C LYS A 94 17.60 -5.75 -6.32
N SER A 95 17.30 -5.88 -7.61
CA SER A 95 16.31 -6.86 -8.12
C SER A 95 14.92 -6.71 -7.45
N VAL A 96 14.41 -7.77 -6.83
CA VAL A 96 13.10 -7.82 -6.16
C VAL A 96 13.19 -7.55 -4.65
N ALA A 97 14.33 -7.10 -4.12
CA ALA A 97 14.48 -6.79 -2.71
C ALA A 97 13.96 -5.39 -2.37
N ALA A 98 13.41 -5.22 -1.17
CA ALA A 98 13.17 -3.91 -0.57
C ALA A 98 13.25 -3.98 0.96
N THR A 99 13.51 -2.82 1.56
CA THR A 99 13.56 -2.62 3.01
C THR A 99 12.38 -1.77 3.47
N VAL A 100 11.71 -2.16 4.55
CA VAL A 100 10.71 -1.29 5.19
C VAL A 100 11.45 -0.23 6.00
N VAL A 101 11.46 1.01 5.53
CA VAL A 101 12.15 2.13 6.19
C VAL A 101 11.22 2.96 7.09
N GLY A 102 9.91 2.70 7.02
CA GLY A 102 8.91 3.29 7.91
C GLY A 102 7.59 2.51 7.80
N ALA A 103 6.79 2.52 8.85
CA ALA A 103 5.50 1.84 8.89
C ALA A 103 4.52 2.61 9.78
N SER A 104 3.24 2.64 9.41
CA SER A 104 2.17 3.10 10.29
C SER A 104 1.88 2.05 11.37
N SER A 105 1.05 2.41 12.37
CA SER A 105 0.39 1.38 13.17
C SER A 105 -0.59 0.59 12.29
N ALA A 106 -0.76 -0.70 12.60
CA ALA A 106 -1.78 -1.52 11.96
C ALA A 106 -3.18 -1.05 12.37
N LYS A 107 -4.06 -0.94 11.39
CA LYS A 107 -5.46 -0.52 11.56
C LYS A 107 -6.38 -1.71 11.31
N THR A 108 -7.36 -1.87 12.19
CA THR A 108 -8.46 -2.82 12.02
C THR A 108 -9.40 -2.31 10.93
N LEU A 109 -9.78 -3.18 9.99
CA LEU A 109 -10.48 -2.79 8.76
C LEU A 109 -11.97 -3.16 8.75
N ASP A 110 -12.42 -4.08 9.62
CA ASP A 110 -13.78 -4.63 9.56
C ASP A 110 -14.90 -3.56 9.57
N PRO A 111 -14.79 -2.43 10.32
CA PRO A 111 -15.83 -1.40 10.34
C PRO A 111 -15.98 -0.64 9.01
N TYR A 112 -15.04 -0.79 8.08
CA TYR A 112 -14.94 0.04 6.86
C TYR A 112 -15.11 -0.77 5.56
N PHE A 113 -15.52 -2.04 5.67
CA PHE A 113 -15.76 -2.88 4.49
C PHE A 113 -16.83 -2.28 3.57
N GLY A 114 -16.60 -2.36 2.26
CA GLY A 114 -17.48 -1.79 1.23
C GLY A 114 -17.24 -0.30 0.95
N GLY A 115 -16.27 0.34 1.61
CA GLY A 115 -16.00 1.77 1.45
C GLY A 115 -14.52 2.11 1.39
N SER A 116 -14.26 3.42 1.35
CA SER A 116 -12.93 4.00 1.48
C SER A 116 -12.79 4.68 2.84
N VAL A 117 -11.66 4.47 3.51
CA VAL A 117 -11.35 5.11 4.79
C VAL A 117 -9.94 5.68 4.77
N THR A 118 -9.79 6.89 5.31
CA THR A 118 -8.49 7.55 5.51
C THR A 118 -8.10 7.49 6.98
N PHE A 119 -6.91 6.97 7.25
CA PHE A 119 -6.33 6.93 8.59
C PHE A 119 -5.24 7.99 8.72
N ALA A 120 -5.48 9.01 9.53
CA ALA A 120 -4.45 9.93 9.95
C ALA A 120 -3.37 9.21 10.76
N LEU A 121 -2.12 9.60 10.55
CA LEU A 121 -0.97 9.06 11.28
C LEU A 121 -0.70 9.90 12.52
N PRO A 122 -0.75 9.33 13.74
CA PRO A 122 -0.40 10.06 14.97
C PRO A 122 1.04 10.60 14.92
N LYS A 123 1.93 9.85 14.27
CA LYS A 123 3.28 10.26 13.93
C LYS A 123 3.48 10.09 12.44
N SER A 124 3.71 11.20 11.74
CA SER A 124 3.98 11.19 10.31
C SER A 124 5.28 10.47 9.97
N LEU A 125 5.32 9.80 8.83
CA LEU A 125 6.47 9.01 8.36
C LEU A 125 7.37 9.89 7.50
N ALA A 126 8.65 10.00 7.86
CA ALA A 126 9.63 10.68 7.02
C ALA A 126 9.93 9.83 5.79
N VAL A 127 9.94 10.45 4.62
CA VAL A 127 10.16 9.78 3.33
C VAL A 127 11.20 10.52 2.50
N ARG A 128 11.92 9.78 1.65
CA ARG A 128 12.88 10.33 0.69
C ARG A 128 12.36 10.15 -0.73
N LYS A 129 12.80 11.03 -1.64
CA LYS A 129 12.56 10.86 -3.07
C LYS A 129 12.94 9.44 -3.52
N GLY A 130 12.03 8.78 -4.23
CA GLY A 130 12.23 7.43 -4.76
C GLY A 130 11.91 6.28 -3.79
N ASP A 131 11.65 6.56 -2.51
CA ASP A 131 10.96 5.58 -1.65
C ASP A 131 9.57 5.26 -2.27
N VAL A 132 9.02 4.09 -1.99
CA VAL A 132 7.76 3.60 -2.55
C VAL A 132 6.78 3.36 -1.41
N ILE A 133 5.53 3.79 -1.56
CA ILE A 133 4.49 3.40 -0.58
C ILE A 133 4.04 1.95 -0.86
N GLY A 134 3.98 1.14 0.18
CA GLY A 134 3.51 -0.24 0.16
C GLY A 134 2.37 -0.44 1.14
N LEU A 135 1.69 -1.57 1.02
CA LEU A 135 0.67 -2.01 1.97
C LEU A 135 1.11 -3.32 2.60
N SER A 136 1.20 -3.37 3.92
CA SER A 136 1.45 -4.60 4.66
C SER A 136 0.16 -5.06 5.32
N VAL A 137 -0.16 -6.34 5.16
CA VAL A 137 -1.40 -6.97 5.61
C VAL A 137 -1.06 -8.07 6.60
N PRO A 138 -1.01 -7.79 7.92
CA PRO A 138 -0.61 -8.77 8.96
C PRO A 138 -1.63 -9.89 9.20
N SER A 139 -2.87 -9.73 8.76
CA SER A 139 -3.90 -10.77 8.80
C SER A 139 -4.45 -10.99 7.40
N TRP A 140 -5.53 -10.29 7.06
CA TRP A 140 -6.14 -10.28 5.75
C TRP A 140 -6.80 -8.93 5.46
N ALA A 141 -6.98 -8.62 4.17
CA ALA A 141 -7.65 -7.41 3.72
C ALA A 141 -8.29 -7.58 2.32
N PRO A 142 -9.56 -7.17 2.11
CA PRO A 142 -10.25 -7.21 0.82
C PRO A 142 -9.91 -6.00 -0.06
N VAL A 143 -8.64 -5.83 -0.40
CA VAL A 143 -8.12 -4.63 -1.11
C VAL A 143 -7.84 -4.84 -2.59
N LEU A 144 -8.04 -6.06 -3.12
CA LEU A 144 -7.66 -6.41 -4.49
C LEU A 144 -8.67 -5.90 -5.52
N VAL A 145 -8.18 -5.05 -6.42
CA VAL A 145 -8.87 -4.58 -7.61
C VAL A 145 -8.31 -5.34 -8.80
N GLN A 146 -9.18 -6.00 -9.57
CA GLN A 146 -8.79 -6.89 -10.68
C GLN A 146 -9.47 -6.47 -11.99
N GLY A 147 -8.99 -7.00 -13.11
CA GLY A 147 -9.51 -6.67 -14.44
C GLY A 147 -8.68 -5.57 -15.11
N TYR A 148 -7.38 -5.58 -14.89
CA TYR A 148 -6.41 -4.81 -15.66
C TYR A 148 -5.74 -5.69 -16.70
N ASP A 149 -5.08 -5.06 -17.65
CA ASP A 149 -4.08 -5.69 -18.50
C ASP A 149 -2.80 -6.05 -17.72
N ALA A 150 -1.92 -6.80 -18.37
CA ALA A 150 -0.72 -7.37 -17.74
C ALA A 150 0.34 -6.33 -17.32
N ASN A 151 0.16 -5.05 -17.69
CA ASN A 151 1.04 -3.95 -17.28
C ASN A 151 0.69 -3.38 -15.90
N THR A 152 -0.37 -3.87 -15.27
CA THR A 152 -0.73 -3.55 -13.89
C THR A 152 -0.31 -4.69 -13.00
N SER A 153 0.52 -4.41 -11.99
CA SER A 153 1.12 -5.46 -11.17
C SER A 153 1.60 -4.98 -9.81
N TRP A 154 1.72 -5.95 -8.90
CA TRP A 154 2.34 -5.80 -7.59
C TRP A 154 3.09 -7.08 -7.22
N ARG A 155 4.00 -6.98 -6.26
CA ARG A 155 4.76 -8.12 -5.75
C ARG A 155 4.51 -8.32 -4.27
N ALA A 156 4.38 -9.57 -3.82
CA ALA A 156 4.30 -9.93 -2.41
C ALA A 156 5.66 -10.35 -1.86
N SER A 157 5.92 -10.05 -0.59
CA SER A 157 7.12 -10.46 0.17
C SER A 157 7.19 -11.96 0.47
N ARG A 158 6.60 -12.79 -0.40
CA ARG A 158 6.57 -14.24 -0.28
C ARG A 158 7.82 -14.87 -0.89
N PRO A 159 8.29 -16.02 -0.35
CA PRO A 159 9.36 -16.79 -0.96
C PRO A 159 9.01 -17.25 -2.38
N ARG A 160 10.03 -17.51 -3.19
CA ARG A 160 9.83 -18.11 -4.52
C ARG A 160 9.11 -19.46 -4.38
N GLY A 161 8.18 -19.75 -5.29
CA GLY A 161 7.35 -20.96 -5.24
C GLY A 161 6.18 -20.90 -4.26
N ARG A 162 6.10 -19.89 -3.38
CA ARG A 162 5.08 -19.75 -2.33
C ARG A 162 4.05 -18.66 -2.65
N CYS A 163 3.73 -18.47 -3.93
CA CYS A 163 2.88 -17.36 -4.42
C CYS A 163 1.36 -17.60 -4.32
N GLY A 164 0.92 -18.55 -3.47
CA GLY A 164 -0.45 -19.09 -3.47
C GLY A 164 -0.69 -20.09 -4.61
N GLY A 165 -1.81 -20.82 -4.64
CA GLY A 165 -2.13 -21.82 -5.68
C GLY A 165 -3.26 -22.77 -5.26
N THR A 166 -3.73 -23.61 -6.19
CA THR A 166 -4.89 -24.52 -6.00
C THR A 166 -4.51 -25.89 -5.42
N THR A 167 -3.24 -26.26 -5.44
CA THR A 167 -2.73 -27.51 -4.85
C THR A 167 -2.74 -27.44 -3.32
N ASP A 168 -3.02 -28.54 -2.65
CA ASP A 168 -3.16 -28.57 -1.19
C ASP A 168 -1.89 -28.14 -0.43
N GLU A 169 -0.70 -28.46 -0.94
CA GLU A 169 0.58 -27.96 -0.39
C GLU A 169 0.68 -26.42 -0.43
N ARG A 170 0.27 -25.81 -1.55
CA ARG A 170 0.29 -24.34 -1.73
C ARG A 170 -0.79 -23.65 -0.87
N LYS A 171 -1.83 -24.37 -0.43
CA LYS A 171 -2.83 -23.86 0.53
C LYS A 171 -2.26 -23.81 1.95
N GLN A 172 -1.44 -24.79 2.35
CA GLN A 172 -0.78 -24.82 3.66
C GLN A 172 0.17 -23.63 3.83
N ASP A 173 0.83 -23.24 2.75
CA ASP A 173 1.77 -22.11 2.71
C ASP A 173 1.12 -20.73 2.52
N TYR A 174 -0.16 -20.71 2.15
CA TYR A 174 -0.89 -19.49 1.85
C TYR A 174 -0.97 -18.54 3.05
N TYR A 175 -0.93 -19.08 4.27
CA TYR A 175 -1.09 -18.35 5.53
C TYR A 175 0.21 -18.15 6.31
N VAL A 176 1.37 -18.46 5.73
CA VAL A 176 2.67 -18.12 6.33
C VAL A 176 2.78 -16.60 6.41
N ASP A 177 3.13 -16.08 7.59
CA ASP A 177 3.36 -14.65 7.75
C ASP A 177 4.69 -14.24 7.11
N THR A 178 4.55 -13.43 6.07
CA THR A 178 5.67 -12.89 5.31
C THR A 178 5.73 -11.37 5.41
N THR A 179 4.98 -10.77 6.34
CA THR A 179 5.04 -9.34 6.57
C THR A 179 6.42 -8.92 7.07
N LEU A 180 6.86 -7.73 6.63
CA LEU A 180 8.13 -7.15 7.03
C LEU A 180 7.90 -6.06 8.08
N ALA A 181 8.63 -6.16 9.19
CA ALA A 181 8.68 -5.11 10.20
C ALA A 181 9.57 -3.94 9.75
N ALA A 182 9.39 -2.76 10.36
CA ALA A 182 10.27 -1.61 10.13
C ALA A 182 11.75 -1.96 10.41
N GLY A 183 12.64 -1.49 9.54
CA GLY A 183 14.06 -1.81 9.53
C GLY A 183 14.42 -3.17 8.92
N LYS A 184 13.43 -4.02 8.56
CA LYS A 184 13.69 -5.32 7.95
C LYS A 184 13.66 -5.26 6.43
N SER A 185 14.50 -6.09 5.83
CA SER A 185 14.59 -6.30 4.39
C SER A 185 13.96 -7.63 4.02
N GLY A 186 13.39 -7.71 2.82
CA GLY A 186 12.87 -8.95 2.27
C GLY A 186 12.83 -8.94 0.75
N THR A 187 12.60 -10.11 0.18
CA THR A 187 12.45 -10.31 -1.25
C THR A 187 10.98 -10.42 -1.63
N PHE A 188 10.60 -9.74 -2.71
CA PHE A 188 9.23 -9.70 -3.21
C PHE A 188 9.09 -10.59 -4.44
N ASN A 189 9.19 -11.91 -4.26
CA ASN A 189 9.38 -12.84 -5.37
C ASN A 189 8.10 -13.07 -6.19
N CYS A 190 6.95 -13.01 -5.53
CA CYS A 190 5.68 -13.33 -6.15
C CYS A 190 5.10 -12.12 -6.87
N LEU A 191 5.04 -12.19 -8.19
CA LEU A 191 4.46 -11.16 -9.05
C LEU A 191 3.02 -11.51 -9.39
N TYR A 192 2.10 -10.63 -9.02
CA TYR A 192 0.70 -10.69 -9.41
C TYR A 192 0.46 -9.63 -10.49
N LYS A 193 -0.18 -10.03 -11.59
CA LYS A 193 -0.47 -9.19 -12.75
C LYS A 193 -1.98 -9.02 -12.91
N SER A 194 -2.39 -8.01 -13.66
CA SER A 194 -3.80 -7.71 -13.94
C SER A 194 -4.61 -7.30 -12.71
N GLU A 195 -3.92 -6.94 -11.63
CA GLU A 195 -4.52 -6.51 -10.37
C GLU A 195 -3.62 -5.55 -9.58
N ARG A 196 -4.24 -4.79 -8.68
CA ARG A 196 -3.59 -3.88 -7.72
C ARG A 196 -4.24 -3.96 -6.36
N MET A 197 -3.54 -3.49 -5.33
CA MET A 197 -4.17 -3.18 -4.03
C MET A 197 -4.67 -1.73 -4.05
N ALA A 198 -5.88 -1.48 -3.54
CA ALA A 198 -6.46 -0.13 -3.50
C ALA A 198 -6.05 0.63 -2.24
N TYR A 199 -4.98 1.43 -2.34
CA TYR A 199 -4.54 2.32 -1.28
C TYR A 199 -3.78 3.54 -1.84
N SER A 200 -3.76 4.64 -1.09
CA SER A 200 -2.95 5.84 -1.36
C SER A 200 -2.35 6.39 -0.07
N ALA A 201 -1.48 7.39 -0.20
CA ALA A 201 -0.89 8.11 0.92
C ALA A 201 -0.94 9.62 0.71
N THR A 202 -1.36 10.34 1.74
CA THR A 202 -1.31 11.81 1.79
C THR A 202 0.11 12.25 2.11
N PHE A 203 0.73 12.93 1.15
CA PHE A 203 2.13 13.37 1.17
C PHE A 203 2.23 14.90 1.26
N ILE A 204 3.16 15.34 2.11
CA ILE A 204 3.55 16.74 2.27
C ILE A 204 5.05 16.87 1.98
N PRO A 205 5.46 17.62 0.95
CA PRO A 205 6.86 17.83 0.63
C PRO A 205 7.55 18.69 1.69
N THR A 206 8.84 18.45 1.90
CA THR A 206 9.68 19.39 2.66
C THR A 206 9.78 20.70 1.89
N PRO A 207 9.47 21.86 2.51
CA PRO A 207 9.61 23.15 1.85
C PRO A 207 11.04 23.40 1.39
N VAL A 208 11.21 23.88 0.16
CA VAL A 208 12.50 24.36 -0.35
C VAL A 208 12.46 25.89 -0.35
N PRO A 209 13.41 26.59 0.30
CA PRO A 209 13.49 28.04 0.23
C PRO A 209 13.55 28.50 -1.24
N LYS A 210 12.73 29.48 -1.61
CA LYS A 210 12.88 30.12 -2.93
C LYS A 210 14.26 30.79 -2.96
N LYS A 211 15.05 30.53 -4.00
CA LYS A 211 16.29 31.30 -4.23
C LYS A 211 15.89 32.76 -4.42
N THR A 212 16.34 33.64 -3.54
CA THR A 212 16.22 35.08 -3.73
C THR A 212 17.13 35.46 -4.90
N THR A 213 16.53 35.78 -6.05
CA THR A 213 17.26 36.40 -7.16
C THR A 213 17.61 37.82 -6.73
N THR A 214 18.79 38.02 -6.15
CA THR A 214 19.33 39.36 -5.95
C THR A 214 19.61 39.93 -7.34
N ARG A 215 18.86 40.98 -7.71
CA ARG A 215 19.08 41.76 -8.94
C ARG A 215 19.95 42.96 -8.62
#